data_AF-A0A953JKW2-F1
#
_entry.id   AF-A0A953JKW2-F1
#
_cell.length_a   1.000
_cell.length_b   1.000
_cell.length_c   1.000
_cell.angle_alpha   90.00
_cell.angle_beta   90.00
_cell.angle_gamma   90.00
#
_symmetry.space_group_name_H-M   'P 1'
#
loop_
_entity.id
_entity.type
_entity.pdbx_description
1 polymer ?
#
loop_
_entity_poly.entity_id
_entity_poly.type
_entity_poly.pdbx_seq_one_letter_code
_entity_poly.pdbx_strand_id
1 'polypeptide(L)'
;AEGSGRIVREPDGQWDIDKTRRRLVETADPHRSPLAGGSGADGTPYARLKVAQLALKVEAQRLALDENKRRLLDVAEANATIDEIAGTMRDALLNWPARVSGLIAAELGVDPHLLQTVLQGHITDLLSEAADRFDPPGLGDRAANP
;
A
#
# COMPACT_ATOMS: atom_id res chain seq x y z
N ALA A 1 5.07 -42.99 27.94
CA ALA A 1 4.73 -43.95 26.87
C ALA A 1 5.17 -45.38 27.21
N GLU A 2 6.39 -45.60 27.71
CA GLU A 2 6.83 -46.90 28.25
C GLU A 2 5.99 -47.36 29.46
N GLY A 3 5.70 -46.47 30.41
CA GLY A 3 4.89 -46.81 31.61
C GLY A 3 3.41 -47.15 31.37
N SER A 4 2.89 -47.02 30.14
CA SER A 4 1.51 -47.41 29.80
C SER A 4 1.44 -48.81 29.15
N GLY A 5 2.58 -49.53 29.04
CA GLY A 5 2.66 -50.84 28.36
C GLY A 5 2.44 -50.78 26.84
N ARG A 6 2.41 -49.58 26.26
CA ARG A 6 2.09 -49.38 24.83
C ARG A 6 3.29 -49.57 23.90
N ILE A 7 4.50 -49.45 24.43
CA ILE A 7 5.74 -49.66 23.69
C ILE A 7 6.68 -50.49 24.57
N VAL A 8 7.07 -51.66 24.07
CA VAL A 8 8.01 -52.58 24.74
C VAL A 8 9.31 -52.49 23.95
N ARG A 9 10.42 -52.26 24.65
CA ARG A 9 11.77 -52.39 24.07
C ARG A 9 12.11 -53.88 23.97
N GLU A 10 12.60 -54.29 22.81
CA GLU A 10 13.27 -55.59 22.64
C GLU A 10 14.51 -55.62 23.55
N PRO A 11 14.95 -56.80 24.07
CA PRO A 11 16.13 -56.92 24.95
C PRO A 11 17.42 -56.25 24.45
N ASP A 12 17.50 -55.96 23.15
CA ASP A 12 18.65 -55.33 22.48
C ASP A 12 18.56 -53.79 22.48
N GLY A 13 17.53 -53.22 23.11
CA GLY A 13 17.31 -51.78 23.20
C GLY A 13 16.74 -51.13 21.93
N GLN A 14 16.48 -51.92 20.88
CA GLN A 14 15.87 -51.47 19.63
C GLN A 14 14.34 -51.49 19.72
N TRP A 15 13.70 -50.51 19.08
CA TRP A 15 12.24 -50.45 18.97
C TRP A 15 11.77 -51.34 17.82
N ASP A 16 10.75 -52.15 18.06
CA ASP A 16 10.06 -52.91 17.01
C ASP A 16 9.13 -51.95 16.22
N ILE A 17 9.72 -51.34 15.19
CA ILE A 17 9.06 -50.36 14.30
C ILE A 17 7.91 -51.03 13.53
N ASP A 18 8.06 -52.29 13.12
CA ASP A 18 7.06 -52.99 12.32
C ASP A 18 5.81 -53.32 13.13
N LYS A 19 5.97 -53.73 14.39
CA LYS A 19 4.84 -53.92 15.32
C LYS A 19 4.14 -52.60 15.64
N THR A 20 4.91 -51.53 15.79
CA THR A 20 4.35 -50.19 16.02
C THR A 20 3.57 -49.73 14.79
N ARG A 21 4.09 -49.96 13.58
CA ARG A 21 3.42 -49.65 12.31
C ARG A 21 2.15 -50.45 12.11
N ARG A 22 2.17 -51.75 12.42
CA ARG A 22 0.99 -52.63 12.33
C ARG A 22 -0.13 -52.17 13.26
N ARG A 23 0.19 -51.84 14.51
CA ARG A 23 -0.78 -51.25 15.46
C ARG A 23 -1.34 -49.92 14.96
N LEU A 24 -0.51 -49.09 14.32
CA LEU A 24 -0.94 -47.82 13.75
C LEU A 24 -1.94 -48.02 12.61
N VAL A 25 -1.72 -49.02 11.75
CA VAL A 25 -2.64 -49.40 10.66
C VAL A 25 -3.93 -50.02 11.21
N GLU A 26 -3.85 -50.90 12.22
CA GLU A 26 -5.02 -51.52 12.85
C GLU A 26 -5.89 -50.51 13.63
N THR A 27 -5.27 -49.48 14.20
CA THR A 27 -5.96 -48.42 14.98
C THR A 27 -6.34 -47.21 14.11
N ALA A 28 -5.94 -47.17 12.84
CA ALA A 28 -6.31 -46.14 11.88
C ALA A 28 -7.76 -46.33 11.43
N ASP A 29 -8.69 -46.08 12.35
CA ASP A 29 -10.11 -45.94 12.03
C ASP A 29 -10.30 -44.61 11.28
N PRO A 30 -10.71 -44.64 10.00
CA PRO A 30 -10.95 -43.43 9.22
C PRO A 30 -11.92 -42.51 9.95
N HIS A 31 -12.95 -43.04 10.63
CA HIS A 31 -13.97 -42.24 11.31
C HIS A 31 -13.50 -41.57 12.61
N ARG A 32 -12.32 -41.92 13.14
CA ARG A 32 -11.67 -41.24 14.26
C ARG A 32 -10.75 -40.11 13.85
N SER A 33 -10.43 -39.99 12.56
CA SER A 33 -9.60 -38.90 12.07
C SER A 33 -10.41 -37.61 12.05
N PRO A 34 -9.96 -36.52 12.71
CA PRO A 34 -10.61 -35.22 12.63
C PRO A 34 -10.61 -34.62 11.21
N LEU A 35 -9.99 -35.32 10.23
CA LEU A 35 -9.93 -34.97 8.82
C LEU A 35 -10.78 -35.87 7.90
N ALA A 36 -11.41 -36.94 8.41
CA ALA A 36 -12.14 -37.91 7.56
C ALA A 36 -13.62 -37.59 7.33
N GLY A 37 -14.11 -36.45 7.81
CA GLY A 37 -15.44 -35.94 7.49
C GLY A 37 -15.44 -35.07 6.24
N GLY A 38 -14.98 -35.59 5.09
CA GLY A 38 -14.69 -34.75 3.91
C GLY A 38 -15.00 -35.34 2.54
N SER A 39 -16.00 -36.22 2.40
CA SER A 39 -16.62 -36.49 1.09
C SER A 39 -17.80 -35.54 0.90
N GLY A 40 -17.52 -34.37 0.34
CA GLY A 40 -18.53 -33.38 -0.02
C GLY A 40 -17.88 -32.04 -0.30
N ALA A 41 -18.05 -31.54 -1.52
CA ALA A 41 -17.49 -30.27 -2.00
C ALA A 41 -18.05 -29.02 -1.28
N ASP A 42 -18.74 -29.18 -0.16
CA ASP A 42 -19.24 -28.11 0.70
C ASP A 42 -18.66 -28.29 2.11
N GLY A 43 -17.51 -27.68 2.35
CA GLY A 43 -16.91 -27.61 3.68
C GLY A 43 -17.91 -27.08 4.70
N THR A 44 -17.91 -27.65 5.90
CA THR A 44 -18.74 -27.20 7.02
C THR A 44 -18.69 -25.68 7.15
N PRO A 45 -19.76 -25.00 7.64
CA PRO A 45 -19.77 -23.54 7.77
C PRO A 45 -18.52 -22.98 8.47
N TYR A 46 -17.97 -23.73 9.43
CA TYR A 46 -16.72 -23.42 10.11
C TYR A 46 -15.49 -23.45 9.17
N ALA A 47 -15.36 -24.46 8.31
CA ALA A 47 -14.28 -24.54 7.32
C ALA A 47 -14.33 -23.36 6.34
N ARG A 48 -15.53 -22.95 5.89
CA ARG A 48 -15.70 -21.75 5.05
C ARG A 48 -15.28 -20.47 5.77
N LEU A 49 -15.67 -20.30 7.03
CA LEU A 49 -15.25 -19.16 7.85
C LEU A 49 -13.72 -19.13 8.05
N LYS A 50 -13.09 -20.29 8.22
CA LYS A 50 -11.62 -20.37 8.34
C LYS A 50 -10.92 -20.02 7.03
N VAL A 51 -11.44 -20.46 5.89
CA VAL A 51 -10.92 -20.06 4.57
C VAL A 51 -11.07 -18.55 4.36
N ALA A 52 -12.24 -17.97 4.68
CA ALA A 52 -12.46 -16.52 4.60
C ALA A 52 -11.52 -15.74 5.53
N GLN A 53 -11.35 -16.19 6.78
CA GLN A 53 -10.42 -15.58 7.72
C GLN A 53 -8.97 -15.62 7.21
N LEU A 54 -8.57 -16.71 6.56
CA LEU A 54 -7.23 -16.83 5.96
C LEU A 54 -7.09 -15.95 4.72
N ALA A 55 -8.12 -15.87 3.87
CA ALA A 55 -8.12 -14.99 2.71
C ALA A 55 -7.92 -13.53 3.13
N LEU A 56 -8.67 -13.05 4.12
CA LEU A 56 -8.52 -11.69 4.67
C LEU A 56 -7.11 -11.44 5.22
N LYS A 57 -6.52 -12.44 5.90
CA LYS A 57 -5.13 -12.32 6.40
C LYS A 57 -4.11 -12.26 5.26
N VAL A 58 -4.29 -13.08 4.22
CA VAL A 58 -3.41 -13.07 3.04
C VAL A 58 -3.52 -11.75 2.30
N GLU A 59 -4.73 -11.20 2.16
CA GLU A 59 -4.95 -9.87 1.57
C GLU A 59 -4.28 -8.77 2.38
N ALA A 60 -4.44 -8.77 3.71
CA ALA A 60 -3.76 -7.83 4.59
C ALA A 60 -2.22 -7.94 4.49
N GLN A 61 -1.68 -9.16 4.44
CA GLN A 61 -0.24 -9.38 4.24
C GLN A 61 0.23 -8.92 2.86
N ARG A 62 -0.59 -9.11 1.82
CA ARG A 62 -0.28 -8.63 0.47
C ARG A 62 -0.22 -7.10 0.43
N LEU A 63 -1.19 -6.43 1.04
CA LEU A 63 -1.19 -4.96 1.16
C LEU A 63 0.05 -4.45 1.90
N ALA A 64 0.38 -5.05 3.06
CA ALA A 64 1.58 -4.69 3.82
C ALA A 64 2.88 -4.93 3.02
N LEU A 65 2.92 -5.99 2.19
CA LEU A 65 4.06 -6.24 1.29
C LEU A 65 4.14 -5.20 0.15
N ASP A 66 3.01 -4.73 -0.37
CA ASP A 66 2.97 -3.71 -1.41
C ASP A 66 3.32 -2.31 -0.85
N GLU A 67 2.90 -1.98 0.37
CA GLU A 67 3.34 -0.80 1.13
C GLU A 67 4.86 -0.83 1.36
N ASN A 68 5.40 -1.93 1.89
CA ASN A 68 6.84 -2.05 2.17
C ASN A 68 7.70 -2.01 0.90
N LYS A 69 7.14 -2.43 -0.24
CA LYS A 69 7.76 -2.30 -1.57
C LYS A 69 7.61 -0.91 -2.18
N ARG A 70 7.07 0.08 -1.45
CA ARG A 70 6.77 1.46 -1.90
C ARG A 70 5.87 1.50 -3.14
N ARG A 71 5.00 0.50 -3.32
CA ARG A 71 4.03 0.46 -4.43
C ARG A 71 2.76 1.22 -4.09
N LEU A 72 2.49 1.39 -2.80
CA LEU A 72 1.39 2.18 -2.27
C LEU A 72 1.98 3.46 -1.69
N LEU A 73 1.51 4.60 -2.20
CA LEU A 73 1.80 5.93 -1.67
C LEU A 73 0.53 6.44 -1.02
N ASP A 74 0.65 7.05 0.15
CA ASP A 74 -0.47 7.78 0.73
C ASP A 74 -0.78 8.98 -0.17
N VAL A 75 -2.01 9.03 -0.68
CA VAL A 75 -2.48 10.10 -1.56
C VAL A 75 -2.44 11.44 -0.84
N ALA A 76 -2.70 11.47 0.48
CA ALA A 76 -2.64 12.70 1.26
C ALA A 76 -1.20 13.23 1.37
N GLU A 77 -0.22 12.35 1.62
CA GLU A 77 1.20 12.70 1.68
C GLU A 77 1.75 13.12 0.32
N ALA A 78 1.36 12.40 -0.75
CA ALA A 78 1.74 12.74 -2.11
C ALA A 78 1.20 14.12 -2.53
N ASN A 79 -0.08 14.40 -2.25
CA ASN A 79 -0.68 15.71 -2.52
C ASN A 79 0.00 16.82 -1.72
N ALA A 80 0.26 16.61 -0.43
CA ALA A 80 0.97 17.60 0.39
C ALA A 80 2.36 17.92 -0.16
N THR A 81 3.10 16.91 -0.64
CA THR A 81 4.40 17.09 -1.28
C THR A 81 4.29 17.87 -2.59
N ILE A 82 3.27 17.59 -3.39
CA ILE A 82 3.00 18.31 -4.64
C ILE A 82 2.67 19.78 -4.35
N ASP A 83 1.83 20.04 -3.35
CA ASP A 83 1.45 21.39 -2.93
C ASP A 83 2.66 22.20 -2.45
N GLU A 84 3.58 21.58 -1.71
CA GLU A 84 4.83 22.21 -1.28
C GLU A 84 5.72 22.58 -2.48
N ILE A 85 5.88 21.68 -3.44
CA ILE A 85 6.66 21.92 -4.66
C ILE A 85 6.01 23.03 -5.50
N ALA A 86 4.69 22.97 -5.68
CA ALA A 86 3.94 23.97 -6.44
C ALA A 86 4.01 25.35 -5.77
N GLY A 87 3.85 25.41 -4.44
CA GLY A 87 4.00 26.64 -3.65
C GLY A 87 5.39 27.25 -3.80
N THR A 88 6.43 26.44 -3.67
CA THR A 88 7.83 26.87 -3.87
C THR A 88 8.05 27.44 -5.27
N MET A 89 7.52 26.80 -6.30
CA MET A 89 7.62 27.25 -7.69
C MET A 89 6.88 28.58 -7.89
N ARG A 90 5.65 28.71 -7.36
CA ARG A 90 4.85 29.94 -7.42
C ARG A 90 5.60 31.11 -6.76
N ASP A 91 6.15 30.90 -5.58
CA ASP A 91 6.84 31.94 -4.83
C ASP A 91 8.13 32.37 -5.55
N ALA A 92 8.86 31.43 -6.16
CA ALA A 92 10.02 31.72 -6.99
C ALA A 92 9.66 32.57 -8.22
N LEU A 93 8.55 32.27 -8.89
CA LEU A 93 8.06 33.04 -10.03
C LEU A 93 7.62 34.45 -9.62
N LEU A 94 6.92 34.61 -8.50
CA LEU A 94 6.48 35.92 -8.01
C LEU A 94 7.65 36.83 -7.59
N ASN A 95 8.73 36.26 -7.06
CA ASN A 95 9.93 37.02 -6.69
C ASN A 95 10.88 37.29 -7.88
N TRP A 96 10.73 36.56 -8.98
CA TRP A 96 11.64 36.65 -10.12
C TRP A 96 11.67 38.04 -10.78
N PRO A 97 10.55 38.75 -11.05
CA PRO A 97 10.56 40.09 -11.63
C PRO A 97 11.41 41.08 -10.83
N ALA A 98 11.33 41.06 -9.50
CA ALA A 98 12.10 41.96 -8.65
C ALA A 98 13.63 41.76 -8.83
N ARG A 99 14.05 40.57 -9.23
CA ARG A 99 15.48 40.22 -9.45
C ARG A 99 15.96 40.56 -10.86
N VAL A 100 15.12 40.34 -11.88
CA VAL A 100 15.56 40.46 -13.29
C VAL A 100 15.23 41.80 -13.94
N SER A 101 14.25 42.54 -13.43
CA SER A 101 13.78 43.77 -14.10
C SER A 101 14.88 44.81 -14.22
N GLY A 102 15.72 44.99 -13.19
CA GLY A 102 16.87 45.90 -13.28
C GLY A 102 17.90 45.50 -14.34
N LEU A 103 18.16 44.20 -14.48
CA LEU A 103 19.12 43.68 -15.47
C LEU A 103 18.60 43.89 -16.90
N ILE A 104 17.35 43.48 -17.15
CA ILE A 104 16.71 43.61 -18.47
C ILE A 104 16.51 45.09 -18.82
N ALA A 105 16.16 45.93 -17.85
CA ALA A 105 16.00 47.36 -18.07
C ALA A 105 17.32 48.05 -18.44
N ALA A 106 18.43 47.65 -17.82
CA ALA A 106 19.75 48.16 -18.16
C ALA A 106 20.18 47.76 -19.57
N GLU A 107 19.86 46.54 -20.01
CA GLU A 107 20.14 46.06 -21.38
C GLU A 107 19.31 46.80 -22.45
N LEU A 108 18.05 47.11 -22.14
CA LEU A 108 17.12 47.75 -23.07
C LEU A 108 17.08 49.29 -22.97
N GLY A 109 17.71 49.87 -21.94
CA GLY A 109 17.67 51.30 -21.68
C GLY A 109 16.30 51.84 -21.26
N VAL A 110 15.47 51.02 -20.61
CA VAL A 110 14.10 51.37 -20.18
C VAL A 110 14.04 51.59 -18.66
N ASP A 111 12.92 52.15 -18.18
CA ASP A 111 12.70 52.34 -16.74
C ASP A 111 12.56 50.97 -16.01
N PRO A 112 13.41 50.68 -14.99
CA PRO A 112 13.36 49.40 -14.28
C PRO A 112 12.06 49.13 -13.53
N HIS A 113 11.44 50.16 -12.97
CA HIS A 113 10.24 50.03 -12.17
C HIS A 113 9.01 49.73 -13.03
N LEU A 114 8.91 50.42 -14.17
CA LEU A 114 7.90 50.15 -15.19
C LEU A 114 8.03 48.72 -15.72
N LEU A 115 9.25 48.27 -16.03
CA LEU A 115 9.49 46.92 -16.52
C LEU A 115 9.08 45.86 -15.50
N GLN A 116 9.42 46.07 -14.21
CA GLN A 116 9.00 45.17 -13.14
C GLN A 116 7.49 45.07 -13.03
N THR A 117 6.79 46.20 -13.10
CA THR A 117 5.33 46.25 -13.01
C THR A 117 4.67 45.47 -14.14
N VAL A 118 5.15 45.64 -15.38
CA VAL A 118 4.64 44.91 -16.55
C VAL A 118 4.91 43.41 -16.42
N LEU A 119 6.13 43.02 -16.04
CA LEU A 119 6.48 41.61 -15.85
C LEU A 119 5.65 40.95 -14.75
N GLN A 120 5.43 41.65 -13.63
CA GLN A 120 4.60 41.15 -12.53
C GLN A 120 3.14 40.94 -12.95
N GLY A 121 2.59 41.83 -13.79
CA GLY A 121 1.27 41.65 -14.40
C GLY A 121 1.20 40.36 -15.22
N HIS A 122 2.13 40.18 -16.18
CA HIS A 122 2.17 38.98 -17.02
C HIS A 122 2.37 37.68 -16.24
N ILE A 123 3.17 37.68 -15.16
CA ILE A 123 3.33 36.49 -14.31
C ILE A 123 2.03 36.18 -13.57
N THR A 124 1.32 37.20 -13.08
CA THR A 124 0.03 37.01 -12.40
C THR A 124 -1.01 36.43 -13.36
N ASP A 125 -1.06 36.93 -14.59
CA ASP A 125 -1.94 36.39 -15.63
C ASP A 125 -1.58 34.94 -15.96
N LEU A 126 -0.29 34.63 -16.15
CA LEU A 126 0.20 33.27 -16.41
C LEU A 126 -0.18 32.30 -15.27
N LEU A 127 0.01 32.72 -14.02
CA LEU A 127 -0.33 31.90 -12.85
C LEU A 127 -1.84 31.69 -12.75
N SER A 128 -2.64 32.68 -13.14
CA SER A 128 -4.11 32.58 -13.14
C SER A 128 -4.59 31.62 -14.23
N GLU A 129 -4.05 31.73 -15.45
CA GLU A 129 -4.34 30.78 -16.54
C GLU A 129 -3.92 29.35 -16.17
N ALA A 130 -2.76 29.20 -15.52
CA ALA A 130 -2.32 27.90 -15.03
C ALA A 130 -3.28 27.34 -13.97
N ALA A 131 -3.73 28.16 -13.02
CA ALA A 131 -4.71 27.74 -12.01
C ALA A 131 -6.02 27.27 -12.65
N ASP A 132 -6.58 28.03 -13.59
CA ASP A 132 -7.81 27.66 -14.31
C ASP A 132 -7.66 26.33 -15.09
N ARG A 133 -6.47 26.07 -15.62
CA ARG A 133 -6.18 24.81 -16.33
C ARG A 133 -6.07 23.62 -15.39
N PHE A 134 -5.46 23.80 -14.22
CA PHE A 134 -5.23 22.72 -13.25
C PHE A 134 -6.41 22.48 -12.32
N ASP A 135 -7.29 23.47 -12.13
CA ASP A 135 -8.55 23.37 -11.41
C ASP A 135 -9.75 23.58 -12.35
N PRO A 136 -10.05 22.62 -13.25
CA PRO A 136 -11.24 22.67 -14.06
C PRO A 136 -12.49 22.70 -13.16
N PRO A 137 -13.47 23.57 -13.46
CA PRO A 137 -14.70 23.67 -12.67
C PRO A 137 -15.38 22.29 -12.56
N GLY A 138 -15.48 21.79 -11.33
CA GLY A 138 -16.14 20.52 -11.00
C GLY A 138 -15.24 19.38 -10.49
N LEU A 139 -13.93 19.57 -10.30
CA LEU A 139 -13.10 18.61 -9.57
C LEU A 139 -13.41 18.60 -8.06
N GLY A 140 -13.59 19.78 -7.45
CA GLY A 140 -13.94 19.91 -6.03
C GLY A 140 -15.29 19.25 -5.65
N ASP A 141 -16.27 19.31 -6.56
CA ASP A 141 -17.60 18.72 -6.32
C ASP A 141 -17.60 17.18 -6.34
N ARG A 142 -16.69 16.53 -7.06
CA ARG A 142 -16.60 15.05 -7.09
C ARG A 142 -15.95 14.48 -5.84
N ALA A 143 -15.04 15.22 -5.19
CA ALA A 143 -14.39 14.80 -3.96
C ALA A 143 -15.34 14.89 -2.73
N ALA A 144 -16.41 15.70 -2.82
CA ALA A 144 -17.37 15.92 -1.75
C ALA A 144 -18.51 14.88 -1.67
N ASN A 145 -18.59 13.94 -2.62
CA ASN A 145 -19.59 12.88 -2.60
C ASN A 145 -18.91 11.52 -2.32
N PRO A 146 -19.11 10.92 -1.13
CA PRO A 146 -18.46 9.67 -0.73
C PRO A 146 -18.95 8.44 -1.51
#